data_AF-A0A945K7T4-F1
#
_entry.id   AF-A0A945K7T4-F1
#
_cell.length_a   1.000
_cell.length_b   1.000
_cell.length_c   1.000
_cell.angle_alpha   90.00
_cell.angle_beta   90.00
_cell.angle_gamma   90.00
#
_symmetry.space_group_name_H-M   'P 1'
#
loop_
_entity.id
_entity.type
_entity.pdbx_description
1 polymer ?
#
loop_
_entity_poly.entity_id
_entity_poly.type
_entity_poly.pdbx_seq_one_letter_code
_entity_poly.pdbx_strand_id
1 'polypeptide(L)' 'MFAMPNFLDIQEAQKQIQLAGFKGKTAAIARYEDEKEKLLAAGVNEVFNFYAEAGAGFADQSVHLLTSK' A
#
# COMPACT_ATOMS: atom_id res chain seq x y z
N MET A 1 -2.14 -8.35 -0.71
CA MET A 1 -1.47 -7.06 -0.45
C MET A 1 -0.34 -6.91 -1.45
N PHE A 2 -0.23 -5.76 -2.11
CA PHE A 2 0.84 -5.46 -3.05
C PHE A 2 1.79 -4.43 -2.41
N ALA A 3 3.05 -4.82 -2.25
CA ALA A 3 4.08 -4.02 -1.60
C ALA A 3 5.29 -3.76 -2.52
N MET A 4 5.07 -3.80 -3.84
CA MET A 4 6.11 -3.60 -4.85
C MET A 4 6.46 -2.10 -4.96
N PRO A 5 7.70 -1.74 -5.30
CA PRO A 5 8.16 -0.35 -5.31
C PRO A 5 7.61 0.49 -6.47
N ASN A 6 7.11 -0.16 -7.53
CA ASN A 6 6.60 0.46 -8.74
C ASN A 6 5.09 0.21 -8.86
N PHE A 7 4.31 1.28 -8.97
CA PHE A 7 2.85 1.18 -9.05
C PHE A 7 2.37 0.48 -10.32
N LEU A 8 3.14 0.52 -11.43
CA LEU A 8 2.78 -0.18 -12.67
C LEU A 8 2.76 -1.70 -12.49
N ASP A 9 3.72 -2.24 -11.73
CA ASP A 9 3.79 -3.68 -11.43
C ASP A 9 2.61 -4.10 -10.55
N ILE A 10 2.19 -3.22 -9.64
CA ILE A 10 0.99 -3.43 -8.82
C ILE A 10 -0.27 -3.45 -9.70
N GLN A 11 -0.40 -2.55 -10.67
CA GLN A 11 -1.53 -2.54 -11.60
C GLN A 11 -1.61 -3.83 -12.41
N GLU A 12 -0.48 -4.31 -12.92
CA GLU A 12 -0.46 -5.56 -13.67
C GLU A 12 -0.79 -6.76 -12.77
N ALA A 13 -0.25 -6.82 -11.55
CA ALA A 13 -0.59 -7.86 -10.59
C ALA A 13 -2.09 -7.85 -10.23
N GLN A 14 -2.68 -6.67 -10.02
CA GLN A 14 -4.11 -6.50 -9.77
C GLN A 14 -4.95 -7.05 -10.93
N LYS A 15 -4.56 -6.75 -12.17
CA LYS A 15 -5.22 -7.28 -13.37
C LYS A 15 -5.14 -8.81 -13.44
N GLN A 16 -3.97 -9.40 -13.16
CA GLN A 16 -3.81 -10.86 -13.15
C GLN A 16 -4.68 -11.52 -12.07
N ILE A 17 -4.76 -10.92 -10.88
CA ILE A 17 -5.62 -11.39 -9.80
C ILE A 17 -7.11 -11.34 -10.17
N GLN A 18 -7.54 -10.27 -10.85
CA GLN A 18 -8.90 -10.17 -11.38
C GLN A 18 -9.19 -11.23 -12.44
N LEU A 19 -8.26 -11.48 -13.36
CA LEU A 19 -8.38 -12.52 -14.39
C LEU A 19 -8.43 -13.93 -13.81
N ALA A 20 -7.71 -14.17 -12.71
CA ALA A 20 -7.76 -15.43 -11.97
C ALA A 20 -9.09 -15.64 -11.21
N GLY A 21 -10.02 -14.67 -11.26
CA GLY A 21 -11.33 -14.76 -10.63
C GLY A 21 -11.30 -14.58 -9.11
N PHE A 22 -10.22 -14.03 -8.55
CA PHE A 22 -10.11 -13.76 -7.12
C PHE A 22 -11.26 -12.86 -6.64
N LYS A 23 -11.92 -13.25 -5.55
CA LYS A 23 -13.07 -12.55 -4.96
C LYS A 23 -12.77 -11.82 -3.65
N GLY A 24 -11.55 -11.96 -3.15
CA GLY A 24 -11.13 -11.26 -1.94
C GLY A 24 -10.84 -9.79 -2.20
N LYS A 25 -10.51 -9.05 -1.13
CA LYS A 25 -10.07 -7.66 -1.22
C LYS A 25 -8.57 -7.57 -1.40
N THR A 26 -8.12 -6.67 -2.25
CA THR A 26 -6.71 -6.33 -2.43
C THR A 26 -6.40 -4.98 -1.80
N ALA A 27 -5.18 -4.85 -1.28
CA ALA A 27 -4.67 -3.60 -0.75
C ALA A 27 -3.28 -3.35 -1.34
N ALA A 28 -2.92 -2.10 -1.56
CA ALA A 28 -1.62 -1.68 -2.08
C ALA A 28 -1.03 -0.50 -1.30
N ILE A 29 0.25 -0.23 -1.53
CA ILE A 29 0.92 0.99 -1.09
C ILE A 29 1.24 1.87 -2.31
N ALA A 30 1.16 3.18 -2.11
CA ALA A 30 1.55 4.20 -3.09
C ALA A 30 2.42 5.26 -2.42
N ARG A 31 3.34 5.89 -3.17
CA ARG A 31 4.18 6.97 -2.63
C ARG A 31 3.53 8.33 -2.84
N TYR A 32 2.85 8.48 -3.96
CA TYR A 32 2.22 9.73 -4.39
C TYR A 32 0.71 9.56 -4.55
N GLU A 33 -0.04 10.66 -4.45
CA GLU A 33 -1.50 10.63 -4.52
C GLU A 33 -2.01 10.22 -5.91
N ASP A 34 -1.31 10.61 -6.98
CA ASP A 34 -1.67 10.23 -8.35
C ASP A 34 -1.48 8.72 -8.60
N GLU A 35 -0.48 8.09 -7.99
CA GLU A 35 -0.30 6.63 -7.99
C GLU A 35 -1.46 5.94 -7.28
N LYS A 36 -1.90 6.50 -6.14
CA LYS A 36 -3.05 5.98 -5.40
C LYS A 36 -4.32 6.02 -6.23
N GLU A 37 -4.61 7.12 -6.90
CA GLU A 37 -5.76 7.24 -7.80
C GLU A 37 -5.71 6.20 -8.93
N LYS A 38 -4.54 6.00 -9.55
CA LYS A 38 -4.33 4.99 -10.60
C LYS A 38 -4.54 3.56 -10.11
N LEU A 39 -4.14 3.25 -8.88
CA LEU A 39 -4.30 1.93 -8.27
C LEU A 39 -5.76 1.63 -7.89
N LEU A 40 -6.46 2.63 -7.34
CA LEU A 40 -7.90 2.53 -7.07
C LEU A 40 -8.68 2.34 -8.38
N ALA A 41 -8.33 3.10 -9.42
CA ALA A 41 -8.94 2.94 -10.76
C ALA A 41 -8.66 1.57 -11.39
N ALA A 42 -7.52 0.95 -11.10
CA ALA A 42 -7.20 -0.43 -11.51
C ALA A 42 -7.98 -1.50 -10.72
N GLY A 43 -8.77 -1.11 -9.71
CA GLY A 43 -9.63 -1.98 -8.93
C GLY A 43 -8.98 -2.55 -7.67
N VAL A 44 -7.87 -1.97 -7.20
CA VAL A 44 -7.38 -2.22 -5.83
C VAL A 44 -8.40 -1.67 -4.84
N ASN A 45 -8.76 -2.42 -3.81
CA ASN A 45 -9.82 -2.00 -2.88
C ASN A 45 -9.38 -0.89 -1.91
N GLU A 46 -8.14 -0.97 -1.43
CA GLU A 46 -7.59 0.01 -0.48
C GLU A 46 -6.15 0.35 -0.85
N VAL A 47 -5.78 1.62 -0.78
CA VAL A 47 -4.42 2.07 -1.09
C VAL A 47 -3.92 3.00 -0.01
N PHE A 48 -2.82 2.62 0.62
CA PHE A 48 -2.19 3.35 1.71
C PHE A 48 -1.01 4.18 1.21
N ASN A 49 -0.79 5.35 1.81
CA ASN A 49 0.40 6.13 1.51
C ASN A 49 1.60 5.57 2.27
N PHE A 50 2.64 5.19 1.53
CA PHE A 50 3.84 4.55 2.10
C PHE A 50 4.49 5.37 3.21
N TYR A 51 4.63 6.69 3.02
CA TYR A 51 5.31 7.55 3.99
C TYR A 51 4.44 7.80 5.22
N ALA A 52 3.12 7.88 5.07
CA ALA A 52 2.21 8.01 6.19
C ALA A 52 2.28 6.77 7.09
N GLU A 53 2.19 5.58 6.50
CA GLU A 53 2.28 4.31 7.24
C GLU A 53 3.66 4.12 7.87
N ALA A 54 4.73 4.46 7.15
CA ALA A 54 6.09 4.43 7.69
C ALA A 54 6.25 5.40 8.87
N GLY A 55 5.67 6.61 8.79
CA GLY A 55 5.70 7.60 9.86
C GLY A 55 4.92 7.16 11.10
N ALA A 56 3.73 6.58 10.91
CA ALA A 56 2.92 6.03 12.00
C ALA A 56 3.65 4.86 12.70
N GLY A 57 4.18 3.92 11.91
CA GLY A 57 4.98 2.81 12.44
C GLY A 57 6.25 3.29 13.14
N PHE A 58 6.95 4.28 12.59
CA PHE A 58 8.13 4.85 13.23
C PHE A 58 7.80 5.49 14.58
N ALA A 59 6.72 6.26 14.68
CA ALA A 59 6.29 6.89 15.93
C ALA A 59 5.94 5.84 16.98
N ASP A 60 5.12 4.85 16.63
CA ASP A 60 4.71 3.77 17.52
C ASP A 60 5.90 2.94 18.03
N GLN A 61 6.80 2.56 17.13
CA GLN A 61 7.97 1.76 17.48
C GLN A 61 9.04 2.57 18.21
N SER A 62 9.04 3.91 18.13
CA SER A 62 10.06 4.75 18.79
C SER A 62 9.68 5.20 20.20
N VAL A 63 8.46 4.92 20.67
CA VAL A 63 8.00 5.35 22.02
C VAL A 63 8.95 4.88 23.13
N HIS A 64 9.49 3.66 23.02
CA HIS A 64 10.44 3.12 24.00
C HIS A 64 11.73 3.95 24.12
N LEU A 65 12.17 4.60 23.03
CA LEU A 65 13.36 5.47 23.02
C LEU A 65 13.15 6.73 23.88
N LEU A 66 11.91 7.18 24.02
CA LEU A 66 11.55 8.36 24.83
C LEU A 66 11.59 8.07 26.34
N THR A 67 11.54 6.79 26.73
CA THR A 67 11.42 6.36 28.14
C THR A 67 12.72 5.80 28.70
N SER A 68 13.79 5.77 27.88
CA SER A 68 15.09 5.28 28.31
C SER A 68 15.77 6.31 29.22
N LYS A 69 15.85 5.99 30.52
CA LYS A 69 16.73 6.64 31.50
C LYS A 69 18.11 6.00 31.47
#